data_AF-A0A533Y9P5-F1
#
_entry.id   AF-A0A533Y9P5-F1
#
_cell.length_a   1.000
_cell.length_b   1.000
_cell.length_c   1.000
_cell.angle_alpha   90.00
_cell.angle_beta   90.00
_cell.angle_gamma   90.00
#
_symmetry.space_group_name_H-M   'P 1'
#
loop_
_entity.id
_entity.type
_entity.pdbx_description
1 polymer ?
#
loop_
_entity_poly.entity_id
_entity_poly.type
_entity_poly.pdbx_seq_one_letter_code
_entity_poly.pdbx_strand_id
1 'polypeptide(L)'
;MPEPKGVAKLVGEVAPGVYRFTMHDDRIDSESDGYVVVKNDRAVLIDPLPMKPRDLKKLGTVEAICLTASCHERAARRYHETFNVPVYAPRRAVDFEGTTPDRWYGPGARLPGGLKAVHSPGPTDAHYSFYLSRNGGVVFCADLLTNDEGEGLDFVPGEYQDDPKGTRRSVRRLLNLPFRVLCPNHGAPVTTGAKKAIRRALAQDAAHQ
;
A
#
# COMPACT_ATOMS: atom_id res chain seq x y z
N MET A 1 -7.88 12.40 1.86
CA MET A 1 -7.97 12.13 3.31
C MET A 1 -6.80 12.82 4.01
N PRO A 2 -7.07 13.69 5.00
CA PRO A 2 -6.04 14.53 5.62
C PRO A 2 -5.02 13.69 6.40
N GLU A 3 -3.77 14.13 6.54
CA GLU A 3 -2.73 13.38 7.29
C GLU A 3 -3.25 12.87 8.66
N PRO A 4 -3.13 11.56 8.99
CA PRO A 4 -3.59 11.05 10.27
C PRO A 4 -2.83 11.70 11.43
N LYS A 5 -3.50 11.91 12.55
CA LYS A 5 -2.84 12.35 13.79
C LYS A 5 -2.09 11.17 14.39
N GLY A 6 -0.90 11.43 14.93
CA GLY A 6 -0.08 10.42 15.59
C GLY A 6 1.24 10.17 14.85
N VAL A 7 1.93 9.11 15.27
CA VAL A 7 3.25 8.76 14.72
C VAL A 7 3.38 7.24 14.56
N ALA A 8 3.49 6.80 13.32
CA ALA A 8 3.73 5.42 12.94
C ALA A 8 5.07 4.90 13.46
N LYS A 9 5.00 3.70 14.03
CA LYS A 9 6.14 2.94 14.54
C LYS A 9 6.72 2.10 13.41
N LEU A 10 8.05 2.12 13.28
CA LEU A 10 8.77 1.13 12.47
C LEU A 10 8.64 -0.25 13.13
N VAL A 11 7.93 -1.17 12.48
CA VAL A 11 7.76 -2.55 12.98
C VAL A 11 9.00 -3.38 12.67
N GLY A 12 9.56 -3.22 11.46
CA GLY A 12 10.72 -3.95 11.01
C GLY A 12 10.70 -4.25 9.51
N GLU A 13 11.63 -5.09 9.09
CA GLU A 13 11.77 -5.56 7.72
C GLU A 13 10.88 -6.79 7.48
N VAL A 14 9.99 -6.73 6.50
CA VAL A 14 9.01 -7.80 6.21
C VAL A 14 9.40 -8.66 5.00
N ALA A 15 10.27 -8.12 4.15
CA ALA A 15 10.97 -8.80 3.07
C ALA A 15 12.27 -8.03 2.82
N PRO A 16 13.32 -8.60 2.20
CA PRO A 16 14.59 -7.89 2.08
C PRO A 16 14.45 -6.55 1.34
N GLY A 17 14.81 -5.47 2.03
CA GLY A 17 14.66 -4.07 1.68
C GLY A 17 13.23 -3.53 1.70
N VAL A 18 12.30 -4.16 2.44
CA VAL A 18 10.90 -3.70 2.56
C VAL A 18 10.55 -3.58 4.04
N TYR A 19 10.26 -2.36 4.47
CA TYR A 19 9.99 -2.02 5.86
C TYR A 19 8.54 -1.61 6.04
N ARG A 20 7.94 -2.05 7.16
CA ARG A 20 6.57 -1.74 7.54
C ARG A 20 6.54 -0.68 8.63
N PHE A 21 5.66 0.30 8.47
CA PHE A 21 5.29 1.27 9.49
C PHE A 21 3.80 1.15 9.77
N THR A 22 3.44 1.19 11.05
CA THR A 22 2.06 0.99 11.49
C THR A 22 1.68 2.00 12.57
N MET A 23 0.40 2.36 12.62
CA MET A 23 -0.24 3.10 13.72
C MET A 23 -1.73 2.76 13.78
N HIS A 24 -2.33 2.99 14.95
CA HIS A 24 -3.77 3.18 15.03
C HIS A 24 -4.11 4.55 14.42
N ASP A 25 -5.18 4.58 13.62
CA ASP A 25 -5.63 5.76 12.90
C ASP A 25 -7.04 6.15 13.36
N ASP A 26 -7.11 7.16 14.23
CA ASP A 26 -8.34 7.68 14.82
C ASP A 26 -9.41 8.09 13.79
N ARG A 27 -9.02 8.34 12.52
CA ARG A 27 -9.97 8.74 11.46
C ARG A 27 -10.88 7.58 11.02
N ILE A 28 -10.36 6.36 11.14
CA ILE A 28 -11.05 5.12 10.74
C ILE A 28 -11.20 4.14 11.89
N ASP A 29 -10.73 4.51 13.09
CA ASP A 29 -10.72 3.69 14.31
C ASP A 29 -10.12 2.29 14.07
N SER A 30 -9.04 2.22 13.30
CA SER A 30 -8.42 0.96 12.87
C SER A 30 -6.93 1.11 12.60
N GLU A 31 -6.24 -0.02 12.45
CA GLU A 31 -4.83 -0.06 12.08
C GLU A 31 -4.63 0.46 10.65
N SER A 32 -3.64 1.34 10.48
CA SER A 32 -3.16 1.78 9.16
C SER A 32 -1.69 1.44 9.01
N ASP A 33 -1.34 0.98 7.80
CA ASP A 33 -0.01 0.55 7.42
C ASP A 33 0.49 1.29 6.17
N GLY A 34 1.76 1.69 6.24
CA GLY A 34 2.53 2.22 5.13
C GLY A 34 3.86 1.49 5.01
N TYR A 35 4.47 1.56 3.82
CA TYR A 35 5.67 0.77 3.54
C TYR A 35 6.80 1.64 2.98
N VAL A 36 8.03 1.17 3.20
CA VAL A 36 9.22 1.78 2.62
C VAL A 36 10.02 0.71 1.91
N VAL A 37 10.30 0.94 0.62
CA VAL A 37 11.18 0.09 -0.18
C VAL A 37 12.56 0.74 -0.23
N VAL A 38 13.56 0.01 0.25
CA VAL A 38 14.96 0.44 0.26
C VAL A 38 15.74 -0.34 -0.80
N LYS A 39 16.58 0.37 -1.54
CA LYS A 39 17.58 -0.20 -2.45
C LYS A 39 18.78 0.74 -2.52
N ASN A 40 19.98 0.23 -2.26
CA ASN A 40 21.24 1.00 -2.34
C ASN A 40 21.18 2.32 -1.54
N ASP A 41 20.72 2.25 -0.28
CA ASP A 41 20.55 3.41 0.61
C ASP A 41 19.58 4.49 0.09
N ARG A 42 18.71 4.12 -0.84
CA ARG A 42 17.61 4.96 -1.33
C ARG A 42 16.27 4.38 -0.93
N ALA A 43 15.44 5.23 -0.34
CA ALA A 43 14.14 4.88 0.19
C ALA A 43 13.01 5.45 -0.70
N VAL A 44 12.05 4.59 -1.04
CA VAL A 44 10.80 4.98 -1.69
C VAL A 44 9.66 4.71 -0.72
N LEU A 45 8.89 5.74 -0.43
CA LEU A 45 7.75 5.65 0.47
C LEU A 45 6.50 5.22 -0.32
N ILE A 46 5.75 4.26 0.21
CA ILE A 46 4.48 3.78 -0.34
C ILE A 46 3.39 4.13 0.68
N ASP A 47 2.41 4.92 0.25
CA ASP A 47 1.28 5.39 1.08
C ASP A 47 1.73 5.85 2.48
N PRO A 48 2.62 6.87 2.56
CA PRO A 48 3.40 7.13 3.77
C PRO A 48 2.54 7.60 4.94
N LEU A 49 2.68 6.92 6.08
CA LEU A 49 2.17 7.39 7.37
C LEU A 49 3.12 8.40 8.03
N PRO A 50 2.67 9.13 9.06
CA PRO A 50 3.55 10.00 9.81
C PRO A 50 4.60 9.25 10.62
N MET A 51 5.83 9.16 10.13
CA MET A 51 6.94 8.43 10.76
C MET A 51 7.90 9.37 11.49
N LYS A 52 8.58 8.84 12.52
CA LYS A 52 9.67 9.55 13.22
C LYS A 52 10.84 9.83 12.26
N PRO A 53 11.38 11.06 12.21
CA PRO A 53 12.51 11.39 11.34
C PRO A 53 13.73 10.48 11.55
N ARG A 54 14.00 10.09 12.80
CA ARG A 54 15.10 9.17 13.15
C ARG A 54 14.97 7.79 12.52
N ASP A 55 13.73 7.30 12.33
CA ASP A 55 13.50 5.96 11.80
C ASP A 55 13.58 5.99 10.27
N LEU A 56 13.10 7.05 9.63
CA LEU A 56 13.34 7.30 8.20
C LEU A 56 14.82 7.46 7.87
N LYS A 57 15.58 8.22 8.67
CA LYS A 57 17.02 8.41 8.45
C LYS A 57 17.82 7.10 8.46
N LYS A 58 17.37 6.08 9.20
CA LYS A 58 18.01 4.75 9.21
C LYS A 58 17.79 3.96 7.92
N LEU A 59 16.76 4.30 7.13
CA LEU A 59 16.38 3.59 5.91
C LEU A 59 17.05 4.17 4.65
N GLY A 60 17.79 5.27 4.79
CA GLY A 60 18.52 5.92 3.71
C GLY A 60 17.88 7.22 3.22
N THR A 61 18.34 7.68 2.05
CA THR A 61 17.86 8.91 1.42
C THR A 61 16.51 8.68 0.76
N VAL A 62 15.48 9.41 1.18
CA VAL A 62 14.17 9.37 0.51
C VAL A 62 14.31 9.98 -0.88
N GLU A 63 13.88 9.26 -1.92
CA GLU A 63 13.97 9.73 -3.33
C GLU A 63 12.63 9.91 -4.03
N ALA A 64 11.56 9.30 -3.53
CA ALA A 64 10.23 9.39 -4.11
C ALA A 64 9.14 8.91 -3.16
N ILE A 65 7.91 9.32 -3.45
CA ILE A 65 6.68 8.87 -2.79
C ILE A 65 5.77 8.28 -3.87
N CYS A 66 5.23 7.09 -3.65
CA CYS A 66 4.30 6.42 -4.56
C CYS A 66 2.98 6.15 -3.84
N LEU A 67 1.89 6.73 -4.36
CA LEU A 67 0.55 6.57 -3.82
C LEU A 67 -0.23 5.54 -4.63
N THR A 68 -0.90 4.61 -3.97
CA THR A 68 -1.74 3.57 -4.60
C THR A 68 -3.14 4.06 -4.96
N ALA A 69 -3.64 5.09 -4.26
CA ALA A 69 -4.92 5.78 -4.49
C ALA A 69 -4.86 7.22 -3.94
N SER A 70 -5.84 8.07 -4.23
CA SER A 70 -5.88 9.45 -3.72
C SER A 70 -6.13 9.52 -2.21
N CYS A 71 -6.98 8.65 -1.67
CA CYS A 71 -7.23 8.51 -0.23
C CYS A 71 -5.96 8.13 0.57
N HIS A 72 -4.90 7.68 -0.11
CA HIS A 72 -3.61 7.32 0.48
C HIS A 72 -2.57 8.43 0.50
N GLU A 73 -2.96 9.68 0.21
CA GLU A 73 -2.06 10.82 0.35
C GLU A 73 -1.40 10.89 1.73
N ARG A 74 -2.16 10.66 2.81
CA ARG A 74 -1.63 10.52 4.19
C ARG A 74 -0.57 11.62 4.48
N ALA A 75 0.66 11.25 4.81
CA ALA A 75 1.77 12.19 5.08
C ALA A 75 2.59 12.58 3.84
N ALA A 76 2.12 12.29 2.63
CA ALA A 76 2.87 12.51 1.38
C ALA A 76 3.23 13.97 1.16
N ARG A 77 2.29 14.90 1.38
CA ARG A 77 2.55 16.34 1.31
C ARG A 77 3.74 16.73 2.18
N ARG A 78 3.72 16.34 3.46
CA ARG A 78 4.78 16.68 4.42
C ARG A 78 6.13 16.15 3.96
N TYR A 79 6.20 14.93 3.44
CA TYR A 79 7.46 14.35 2.96
C TYR A 79 7.92 14.90 1.62
N HIS A 80 7.00 15.25 0.74
CA HIS A 80 7.31 15.98 -0.50
C HIS A 80 7.97 17.32 -0.16
N GLU A 81 7.37 18.12 0.72
CA GLU A 81 7.90 19.42 1.15
C GLU A 81 9.22 19.29 1.93
N THR A 82 9.32 18.29 2.82
CA THR A 82 10.51 18.10 3.67
C THR A 82 11.74 17.62 2.88
N PHE A 83 11.54 16.69 1.93
CA PHE A 83 12.64 16.06 1.20
C PHE A 83 12.81 16.58 -0.23
N ASN A 84 11.89 17.40 -0.72
CA ASN A 84 11.85 17.89 -2.10
C ASN A 84 11.91 16.74 -3.13
N VAL A 85 11.03 15.75 -2.96
CA VAL A 85 11.01 14.51 -3.76
C VAL A 85 9.68 14.35 -4.51
N PRO A 86 9.67 13.79 -5.73
CA PRO A 86 8.45 13.65 -6.52
C PRO A 86 7.41 12.70 -5.87
N VAL A 87 6.15 13.10 -5.95
CA VAL A 87 4.98 12.27 -5.64
C VAL A 87 4.41 11.67 -6.92
N TYR A 88 4.31 10.34 -6.94
CA TYR A 88 3.71 9.55 -8.01
C TYR A 88 2.29 9.12 -7.61
N ALA A 89 1.30 9.43 -8.43
CA ALA A 89 -0.10 9.08 -8.18
C ALA A 89 -0.79 8.46 -9.42
N PRO A 90 -1.87 7.67 -9.24
CA PRO A 90 -2.61 7.09 -10.35
C PRO A 90 -3.22 8.15 -11.26
N ARG A 91 -3.08 7.98 -12.58
CA ARG A 91 -3.80 8.80 -13.56
C ARG A 91 -5.31 8.63 -13.34
N ARG A 92 -6.05 9.73 -13.31
CA ARG A 92 -7.50 9.82 -13.01
C ARG A 92 -7.85 9.67 -11.52
N ALA A 93 -6.88 9.57 -10.61
CA ALA A 93 -7.17 9.79 -9.21
C ALA A 93 -7.57 11.25 -9.00
N VAL A 94 -8.61 11.47 -8.19
CA VAL A 94 -9.21 12.78 -7.89
C VAL A 94 -9.25 12.99 -6.38
N ASP A 95 -9.64 14.18 -5.94
CA ASP A 95 -9.89 14.50 -4.52
C ASP A 95 -8.66 14.36 -3.60
N PHE A 96 -7.49 14.79 -4.10
CA PHE A 96 -6.35 15.05 -3.22
C PHE A 96 -6.63 16.31 -2.40
N GLU A 97 -6.58 16.20 -1.07
CA GLU A 97 -6.89 17.33 -0.18
C GLU A 97 -5.64 18.17 0.15
N GLY A 98 -4.47 17.51 0.19
CA GLY A 98 -3.24 18.14 0.66
C GLY A 98 -2.08 18.08 -0.33
N THR A 99 -2.07 17.10 -1.23
CA THR A 99 -0.90 16.82 -2.10
C THR A 99 -1.23 17.07 -3.56
N THR A 100 -0.40 17.86 -4.27
CA THR A 100 -0.47 17.92 -5.74
C THR A 100 0.56 16.93 -6.31
N PRO A 101 0.15 15.85 -7.00
CA PRO A 101 1.10 14.88 -7.54
C PRO A 101 1.98 15.48 -8.65
N ASP A 102 3.29 15.26 -8.58
CA ASP A 102 4.25 15.67 -9.62
C ASP A 102 4.19 14.77 -10.85
N ARG A 103 3.90 13.48 -10.63
CA ARG A 103 3.97 12.43 -11.66
C ARG A 103 2.71 11.58 -11.62
N TRP A 104 2.11 11.40 -12.79
CA TRP A 104 0.92 10.58 -12.97
C TRP A 104 1.29 9.27 -13.65
N TYR A 105 0.86 8.14 -13.09
CA TYR A 105 1.18 6.81 -13.63
C TYR A 105 -0.06 6.04 -14.06
N GLY A 106 0.11 5.05 -14.94
CA GLY A 106 -0.97 4.16 -15.38
C GLY A 106 -0.63 2.68 -15.20
N PRO A 107 -1.48 1.78 -15.73
CA PRO A 107 -1.28 0.34 -15.62
C PRO A 107 0.06 -0.10 -16.22
N GLY A 108 0.80 -0.91 -15.47
CA GLY A 108 2.08 -1.47 -15.91
C GLY A 108 3.27 -0.51 -15.82
N ALA A 109 3.09 0.74 -15.40
CA ALA A 109 4.16 1.72 -15.24
C ALA A 109 5.25 1.19 -14.28
N ARG A 110 6.52 1.52 -14.60
CA ARG A 110 7.65 1.32 -13.69
C ARG A 110 7.79 2.57 -12.84
N LEU A 111 7.81 2.36 -11.53
CA LEU A 111 7.90 3.40 -10.51
C LEU A 111 9.27 3.30 -9.80
N PRO A 112 9.67 4.35 -9.05
CA PRO A 112 10.86 4.32 -8.21
C PRO A 112 10.94 3.07 -7.31
N GLY A 113 12.15 2.70 -6.87
CA GLY A 113 12.36 1.51 -6.05
C GLY A 113 12.19 0.17 -6.79
N GLY A 114 11.94 0.21 -8.11
CA GLY A 114 11.70 -0.99 -8.94
C GLY A 114 10.27 -1.52 -8.84
N LEU A 115 9.34 -0.70 -8.34
CA LEU A 115 7.93 -1.01 -8.25
C LEU A 115 7.27 -1.04 -9.64
N LYS A 116 6.27 -1.89 -9.81
CA LYS A 116 5.40 -1.93 -10.99
C LYS A 116 3.96 -1.64 -10.56
N ALA A 117 3.31 -0.70 -11.23
CA ALA A 117 1.91 -0.39 -11.02
C ALA A 117 1.01 -1.50 -11.60
N VAL A 118 0.17 -2.09 -10.75
CA VAL A 118 -0.82 -3.12 -11.12
C VAL A 118 -2.21 -2.55 -10.88
N HIS A 119 -2.95 -2.30 -11.96
CA HIS A 119 -4.29 -1.74 -11.84
C HIS A 119 -5.24 -2.73 -11.16
N SER A 120 -5.80 -2.29 -10.04
CA SER A 120 -6.64 -3.10 -9.16
C SER A 120 -7.89 -2.33 -8.74
N PRO A 121 -8.78 -1.99 -9.70
CA PRO A 121 -10.00 -1.25 -9.41
C PRO A 121 -10.94 -2.06 -8.52
N GLY A 122 -11.85 -1.35 -7.87
CA GLY A 122 -12.80 -1.95 -6.95
C GLY A 122 -13.08 -1.03 -5.78
N PRO A 123 -12.07 -0.71 -4.93
CA PRO A 123 -12.20 0.36 -3.96
C PRO A 123 -12.56 1.68 -4.65
N THR A 124 -11.81 2.03 -5.69
CA THR A 124 -12.13 3.06 -6.69
C THR A 124 -11.64 2.62 -8.07
N ASP A 125 -12.03 3.31 -9.16
CA ASP A 125 -11.47 3.02 -10.51
C ASP A 125 -9.95 3.31 -10.57
N ALA A 126 -9.51 4.36 -9.90
CA ALA A 126 -8.11 4.78 -9.84
C ALA A 126 -7.32 4.14 -8.69
N HIS A 127 -7.66 2.91 -8.31
CA HIS A 127 -6.96 2.13 -7.29
C HIS A 127 -5.92 1.18 -7.91
N TYR A 128 -4.74 1.12 -7.29
CA TYR A 128 -3.62 0.31 -7.73
C TYR A 128 -3.02 -0.51 -6.60
N SER A 129 -2.42 -1.63 -6.98
CA SER A 129 -1.49 -2.37 -6.15
C SER A 129 -0.10 -2.18 -6.73
N PHE A 130 0.95 -2.28 -5.90
CA PHE A 130 2.32 -2.28 -6.39
C PHE A 130 2.93 -3.68 -6.30
N TYR A 131 3.64 -4.05 -7.36
CA TYR A 131 4.39 -5.30 -7.42
C TYR A 131 5.88 -5.02 -7.47
N LEU A 132 6.63 -5.66 -6.57
CA LEU A 132 8.08 -5.60 -6.51
C LEU A 132 8.66 -6.97 -6.85
N SER A 133 9.28 -7.09 -8.04
CA SER A 133 9.78 -8.37 -8.57
C SER A 133 11.22 -8.67 -8.11
N ARG A 134 11.42 -8.80 -6.79
CA ARG A 134 12.68 -9.26 -6.20
C ARG A 134 12.42 -10.20 -5.03
N ASN A 135 13.39 -11.06 -4.70
CA ASN A 135 13.35 -11.94 -3.52
C ASN A 135 12.08 -12.80 -3.42
N GLY A 136 11.60 -13.33 -4.55
CA GLY A 136 10.37 -14.12 -4.62
C GLY A 136 9.09 -13.30 -4.75
N GLY A 137 9.17 -11.97 -4.75
CA GLY A 137 8.12 -11.02 -5.09
C GLY A 137 7.27 -10.56 -3.90
N VAL A 138 6.96 -9.27 -3.88
CA VAL A 138 6.11 -8.61 -2.87
C VAL A 138 4.98 -7.87 -3.58
N VAL A 139 3.76 -7.98 -3.06
CA VAL A 139 2.60 -7.21 -3.51
C VAL A 139 2.12 -6.30 -2.37
N PHE A 140 2.06 -5.01 -2.63
CA PHE A 140 1.39 -4.03 -1.77
C PHE A 140 -0.03 -3.88 -2.29
N CYS A 141 -1.01 -4.46 -1.60
CA CYS A 141 -2.38 -4.57 -2.11
C CYS A 141 -3.29 -3.41 -1.72
N ALA A 142 -2.79 -2.46 -0.91
CA ALA A 142 -3.56 -1.33 -0.43
C ALA A 142 -4.88 -1.80 0.19
N ASP A 143 -6.03 -1.31 -0.29
CA ASP A 143 -7.35 -1.55 0.33
C ASP A 143 -8.13 -2.69 -0.33
N LEU A 144 -7.44 -3.58 -1.05
CA LEU A 144 -8.12 -4.76 -1.60
C LEU A 144 -8.44 -5.79 -0.52
N LEU A 145 -7.55 -5.95 0.45
CA LEU A 145 -7.62 -6.92 1.53
C LEU A 145 -7.02 -6.30 2.79
N THR A 146 -7.55 -6.67 3.94
CA THR A 146 -7.01 -6.36 5.27
C THR A 146 -6.46 -7.64 5.90
N ASN A 147 -5.68 -7.51 6.97
CA ASN A 147 -5.24 -8.63 7.80
C ASN A 147 -5.22 -8.22 9.27
N ASP A 148 -6.38 -7.82 9.77
CA ASP A 148 -6.50 -7.26 11.12
C ASP A 148 -5.98 -8.25 12.16
N GLU A 149 -5.13 -7.76 13.05
CA GLU A 149 -4.38 -8.51 14.07
C GLU A 149 -3.66 -9.80 13.58
N GLY A 150 -3.54 -10.01 12.26
CA GLY A 150 -3.02 -11.24 11.68
C GLY A 150 -3.98 -12.44 11.73
N GLU A 151 -5.28 -12.24 12.00
CA GLU A 151 -6.27 -13.31 12.13
C GLU A 151 -6.60 -14.00 10.79
N GLY A 152 -6.29 -13.34 9.67
CA GLY A 152 -6.52 -13.85 8.34
C GLY A 152 -6.83 -12.73 7.35
N LEU A 153 -6.55 -12.98 6.07
CA LEU A 153 -6.93 -12.03 5.05
C LEU A 153 -8.45 -11.98 4.90
N ASP A 154 -8.99 -10.77 4.93
CA ASP A 154 -10.39 -10.49 4.62
C ASP A 154 -10.51 -9.34 3.62
N PHE A 155 -11.67 -9.19 3.01
CA PHE A 155 -11.98 -8.03 2.18
C PHE A 155 -12.32 -6.83 3.06
N VAL A 156 -11.90 -5.64 2.62
CA VAL A 156 -12.47 -4.40 3.16
C VAL A 156 -14.00 -4.47 3.04
N PRO A 157 -14.78 -3.98 4.01
CA PRO A 157 -16.25 -3.97 3.90
C PRO A 157 -16.73 -3.30 2.62
N GLY A 158 -17.79 -3.86 2.01
CA GLY A 158 -18.27 -3.44 0.70
C GLY A 158 -18.81 -2.01 0.66
N GLU A 159 -19.27 -1.48 1.79
CA GLU A 159 -19.74 -0.10 1.95
C GLU A 159 -18.63 0.95 1.76
N TYR A 160 -17.36 0.54 1.82
CA TYR A 160 -16.20 1.41 1.56
C TYR A 160 -15.63 1.26 0.14
N GLN A 161 -16.36 0.62 -0.79
CA GLN A 161 -15.87 0.33 -2.14
C GLN A 161 -16.88 0.73 -3.22
N ASP A 162 -16.40 1.34 -4.30
CA ASP A 162 -17.22 1.70 -5.46
C ASP A 162 -17.76 0.47 -6.22
N ASP A 163 -16.94 -0.59 -6.37
CA ASP A 163 -17.30 -1.86 -7.00
C ASP A 163 -16.72 -3.05 -6.20
N PRO A 164 -17.46 -3.55 -5.19
CA PRO A 164 -17.03 -4.71 -4.41
C PRO A 164 -16.75 -5.95 -5.28
N LYS A 165 -17.52 -6.17 -6.35
CA LYS A 165 -17.28 -7.30 -7.27
C LYS A 165 -15.98 -7.09 -8.06
N GLY A 166 -15.68 -5.84 -8.40
CA GLY A 166 -14.42 -5.37 -8.99
C GLY A 166 -13.22 -5.69 -8.13
N THR A 167 -13.29 -5.41 -6.83
CA THR A 167 -12.24 -5.75 -5.85
C THR A 167 -11.91 -7.24 -5.89
N ARG A 168 -12.94 -8.11 -5.89
CA ARG A 168 -12.75 -9.57 -6.00
C ARG A 168 -12.08 -9.98 -7.31
N ARG A 169 -12.48 -9.37 -8.44
CA ARG A 169 -11.79 -9.58 -9.74
C ARG A 169 -10.33 -9.12 -9.67
N SER A 170 -10.04 -8.02 -8.99
CA SER A 170 -8.68 -7.50 -8.77
C SER A 170 -7.84 -8.44 -7.91
N VAL A 171 -8.37 -8.90 -6.78
CA VAL A 171 -7.70 -9.87 -5.88
C VAL A 171 -7.39 -11.18 -6.62
N ARG A 172 -8.32 -11.71 -7.41
CA ARG A 172 -8.05 -12.91 -8.24
C ARG A 172 -6.90 -12.68 -9.23
N ARG A 173 -6.82 -11.50 -9.85
CA ARG A 173 -5.73 -11.17 -10.79
C ARG A 173 -4.37 -11.10 -10.11
N LEU A 174 -4.29 -10.69 -8.83
CA LEU A 174 -3.03 -10.70 -8.09
C LEU A 174 -2.39 -12.09 -8.05
N LEU A 175 -3.18 -13.17 -7.96
CA LEU A 175 -2.67 -14.55 -7.91
C LEU A 175 -1.82 -14.95 -9.12
N ASN A 176 -1.96 -14.24 -10.25
CA ASN A 176 -1.18 -14.45 -11.47
C ASN A 176 0.26 -13.88 -11.37
N LEU A 177 0.54 -13.02 -10.39
CA LEU A 177 1.87 -12.45 -10.18
C LEU A 177 2.77 -13.45 -9.43
N PRO A 178 4.09 -13.52 -9.73
CA PRO A 178 5.02 -14.33 -8.97
C PRO A 178 5.44 -13.57 -7.70
N PHE A 179 4.70 -13.77 -6.61
CA PHE A 179 4.98 -13.17 -5.30
C PHE A 179 4.82 -14.18 -4.16
N ARG A 180 5.48 -13.91 -3.04
CA ARG A 180 5.43 -14.69 -1.80
C ARG A 180 4.91 -13.88 -0.60
N VAL A 181 5.07 -12.56 -0.63
CA VAL A 181 4.67 -11.64 0.45
C VAL A 181 3.53 -10.73 -0.03
N LEU A 182 2.48 -10.60 0.80
CA LEU A 182 1.39 -9.65 0.60
C LEU A 182 1.38 -8.62 1.73
N CYS A 183 1.26 -7.35 1.37
CA CYS A 183 1.33 -6.20 2.26
C CYS A 183 0.02 -5.38 2.12
N PRO A 184 -0.95 -5.53 3.04
CA PRO A 184 -2.15 -4.69 3.07
C PRO A 184 -1.86 -3.33 3.71
N ASN A 185 -2.75 -2.35 3.47
CA ASN A 185 -2.68 -1.04 4.14
C ASN A 185 -3.38 -1.01 5.50
N HIS A 186 -3.96 -2.14 5.91
CA HIS A 186 -4.64 -2.36 7.18
C HIS A 186 -4.33 -3.77 7.66
N GLY A 187 -3.44 -3.90 8.63
CA GLY A 187 -3.11 -5.19 9.22
C GLY A 187 -1.76 -5.77 8.81
N ALA A 188 -1.45 -6.93 9.40
CA ALA A 188 -0.13 -7.55 9.25
C ALA A 188 0.15 -8.07 7.82
N PRO A 189 1.39 -7.93 7.30
CA PRO A 189 1.78 -8.59 6.07
C PRO A 189 1.74 -10.11 6.19
N VAL A 190 1.30 -10.78 5.13
CA VAL A 190 1.37 -12.24 5.02
C VAL A 190 2.70 -12.60 4.37
N THR A 191 3.69 -12.99 5.18
CA THR A 191 5.05 -13.31 4.72
C THR A 191 5.25 -14.77 4.33
N THR A 192 4.32 -15.66 4.74
CA THR A 192 4.33 -17.09 4.40
C THR A 192 2.98 -17.50 3.85
N GLY A 193 2.97 -18.19 2.71
CA GLY A 193 1.73 -18.73 2.15
C GLY A 193 0.72 -17.69 1.65
N ALA A 194 1.16 -16.48 1.27
CA ALA A 194 0.27 -15.38 0.87
C ALA A 194 -0.78 -15.77 -0.18
N LYS A 195 -0.39 -16.51 -1.23
CA LYS A 195 -1.34 -16.99 -2.24
C LYS A 195 -2.37 -17.98 -1.68
N LYS A 196 -2.03 -18.78 -0.67
CA LYS A 196 -2.98 -19.68 0.01
C LYS A 196 -3.96 -18.86 0.85
N ALA A 197 -3.46 -17.85 1.57
CA ALA A 197 -4.30 -16.93 2.34
C ALA A 197 -5.31 -16.19 1.44
N ILE A 198 -4.87 -15.65 0.29
CA ILE A 198 -5.78 -14.98 -0.67
C ILE A 198 -6.89 -15.93 -1.16
N ARG A 199 -6.54 -17.19 -1.48
CA ARG A 199 -7.54 -18.18 -1.91
C ARG A 199 -8.54 -18.51 -0.81
N ARG A 200 -8.09 -18.54 0.46
CA ARG A 200 -8.98 -18.72 1.61
C ARG A 200 -9.94 -17.53 1.74
N ALA A 201 -9.43 -16.30 1.70
CA ALA A 201 -10.25 -15.09 1.76
C ALA A 201 -11.34 -15.09 0.66
N LEU A 202 -10.95 -15.39 -0.59
CA LEU A 202 -11.87 -15.52 -1.72
C LEU A 202 -12.95 -16.60 -1.52
N ALA A 203 -12.62 -17.71 -0.85
CA ALA A 203 -13.56 -18.81 -0.61
C ALA A 203 -14.53 -18.48 0.52
N GLN A 204 -14.05 -17.83 1.60
CA GLN A 204 -14.89 -17.38 2.72
C GLN A 204 -15.87 -16.30 2.26
N ASP A 205 -15.37 -15.28 1.55
CA ASP A 205 -16.17 -14.20 0.99
C ASP A 205 -17.30 -14.70 0.05
N ALA A 206 -17.04 -15.75 -0.72
CA ALA A 206 -18.07 -16.36 -1.57
C ALA A 206 -19.14 -17.15 -0.79
N ALA A 207 -18.86 -17.56 0.44
CA ALA A 207 -19.83 -18.24 1.31
C ALA A 207 -20.74 -17.26 2.07
N HIS A 208 -20.37 -15.97 2.10
CA HIS A 208 -21.11 -14.90 2.79
C HIS A 208 -21.91 -13.99 1.82
N GLN A 209 -21.87 -14.26 0.51
CA GLN A 209 -22.68 -13.61 -0.53
C GLN A 209 -23.89 -14.46 -0.92
#